data_AF-A0A8J6T5H6-F1
#
_entry.id   AF-A0A8J6T5H6-F1
#
_cell.length_a   1.000
_cell.length_b   1.000
_cell.length_c   1.000
_cell.angle_alpha   90.00
_cell.angle_beta   90.00
_cell.angle_gamma   90.00
#
_symmetry.space_group_name_H-M   'P 1'
#
loop_
_entity.id
_entity.type
_entity.pdbx_description
1 polymer ?
#
loop_
_entity_poly.entity_id
_entity_poly.type
_entity_poly.pdbx_seq_one_letter_code
_entity_poly.pdbx_strand_id
1 'polypeptide(L)'
;MKQTDNEKGYFRRFQTFVINRMASPSAMEKDSLLYWRARILFAILFAGLLLGVLLFIPIIPFVIKESLWRLAIIDVGAWLILLGIILCRLRYEIRAAITMLMTYVVGVTVILLVGPLSGGPAWLFAFAVLTGVLLGAKNAIVALSINAITLTIIGWLLTTGRFGQTFPFFNTSEAMIVAGTNFMFLNTVAAISVTVLIKGLVSIGQKEKVLNSTLETERTRLMEAKERLELEVGERKQASSPPADRAPAHWPEEV
;
A
#
# COMPACT_ATOMS: atom_id res chain seq x y z
N MET A 1 17.90 24.91 13.36
CA MET A 1 17.82 23.87 12.31
C MET A 1 18.16 22.44 12.80
N LYS A 2 18.17 22.15 14.12
CA LYS A 2 18.57 20.83 14.69
C LYS A 2 17.41 19.90 15.12
N GLN A 3 16.15 20.36 15.06
CA GLN A 3 15.02 19.65 15.66
C GLN A 3 14.33 18.65 14.70
N THR A 4 14.46 18.86 13.40
CA THR A 4 13.78 18.05 12.36
C THR A 4 14.43 16.70 12.06
N ASP A 5 15.70 16.48 12.42
CA ASP A 5 16.38 15.19 12.20
C ASP A 5 16.05 14.15 13.27
N ASN A 6 15.79 14.59 14.50
CA ASN A 6 15.50 13.68 15.61
C ASN A 6 14.07 13.10 15.50
N GLU A 7 13.09 13.92 15.11
CA GLU A 7 11.70 13.49 14.88
C GLU A 7 11.59 12.48 13.72
N LYS A 8 12.35 12.70 12.64
CA LYS A 8 12.46 11.74 11.53
C LYS A 8 13.03 10.39 12.01
N GLY A 9 13.93 10.41 12.98
CA GLY A 9 14.49 9.21 13.61
C GLY A 9 13.45 8.40 14.39
N TYR A 10 12.66 9.06 15.26
CA TYR A 10 11.62 8.39 16.05
C TYR A 10 10.50 7.82 15.18
N PHE A 11 10.01 8.60 14.21
CA PHE A 11 8.96 8.13 13.29
C PHE A 11 9.42 6.91 12.49
N ARG A 12 10.65 6.94 11.97
CA ARG A 12 11.21 5.84 11.19
C ARG A 12 11.43 4.59 12.03
N ARG A 13 11.90 4.74 13.28
CA ARG A 13 12.04 3.63 14.24
C ARG A 13 10.69 3.01 14.60
N PHE A 14 9.68 3.83 14.87
CA PHE A 14 8.32 3.36 15.15
C PHE A 14 7.69 2.65 13.94
N GLN A 15 7.85 3.23 12.75
CA GLN A 15 7.41 2.62 11.50
C GLN A 15 8.08 1.25 11.29
N THR A 16 9.39 1.15 11.44
CA THR A 16 10.11 -0.14 11.31
C THR A 16 9.66 -1.13 12.36
N PHE A 17 9.45 -0.69 13.61
CA PHE A 17 8.93 -1.55 14.67
C PHE A 17 7.57 -2.15 14.34
N VAL A 18 6.64 -1.34 13.83
CA VAL A 18 5.29 -1.81 13.48
C VAL A 18 5.29 -2.66 12.21
N ILE A 19 6.06 -2.31 11.18
CA ILE A 19 6.17 -3.10 9.94
C ILE A 19 6.82 -4.47 10.20
N ASN A 20 7.87 -4.54 11.02
CA ASN A 20 8.50 -5.80 11.43
C ASN A 20 7.53 -6.72 12.19
N ARG A 21 6.46 -6.15 12.74
CA ARG A 21 5.41 -6.88 13.47
C ARG A 21 4.31 -7.41 12.54
N MET A 22 4.22 -6.92 11.30
CA MET A 22 3.22 -7.29 10.29
C MET A 22 3.68 -8.42 9.36
N ALA A 23 4.99 -8.55 9.12
CA ALA A 23 5.56 -9.51 8.18
C ALA A 23 6.82 -10.20 8.77
N SER A 24 7.00 -11.49 8.44
CA SER A 24 8.22 -12.24 8.78
C SER A 24 9.44 -11.58 8.13
N PRO A 25 10.64 -11.59 8.77
CA PRO A 25 11.88 -11.06 8.18
C PRO A 25 12.18 -11.60 6.77
N SER A 26 11.76 -12.84 6.48
CA SER A 26 11.92 -13.49 5.17
C SER A 26 10.97 -12.97 4.09
N ALA A 27 9.81 -12.42 4.46
CA ALA A 27 8.86 -11.79 3.54
C ALA A 27 9.11 -10.28 3.35
N MET A 28 10.10 -9.74 4.07
CA MET A 28 10.46 -8.33 4.15
C MET A 28 11.60 -7.95 3.19
N GLU A 29 11.72 -8.64 2.05
CA GLU A 29 12.52 -8.08 0.97
C GLU A 29 11.93 -6.71 0.62
N LYS A 30 12.76 -5.66 0.69
CA LYS A 30 12.36 -4.24 0.64
C LYS A 30 11.55 -3.86 -0.62
N ASP A 31 11.54 -4.74 -1.63
CA ASP A 31 10.91 -4.52 -2.94
C ASP A 31 9.71 -5.45 -3.21
N SER A 32 9.26 -6.18 -2.18
CA SER A 32 8.07 -7.03 -2.31
C SER A 32 6.78 -6.20 -2.30
N LEU A 33 5.80 -6.63 -3.10
CA LEU A 33 4.41 -6.12 -3.07
C LEU A 33 3.84 -6.05 -1.65
N LEU A 34 4.16 -7.05 -0.82
CA LEU A 34 3.72 -7.13 0.56
C LEU A 34 4.28 -5.99 1.41
N TYR A 35 5.55 -5.64 1.23
CA TYR A 35 6.19 -4.54 1.95
C TYR A 35 5.52 -3.19 1.67
N TRP A 36 5.27 -2.87 0.40
CA TRP A 36 4.59 -1.63 0.02
C TRP A 36 3.16 -1.58 0.55
N ARG A 37 2.44 -2.69 0.46
CA ARG A 37 1.10 -2.82 1.03
C ARG A 37 1.06 -2.65 2.55
N ALA A 38 2.00 -3.26 3.28
CA ALA A 38 2.13 -3.10 4.73
C ALA A 38 2.46 -1.65 5.11
N ARG A 39 3.30 -0.97 4.31
CA ARG A 39 3.61 0.45 4.51
C ARG A 39 2.39 1.35 4.28
N ILE A 40 1.59 1.08 3.24
CA ILE A 40 0.36 1.82 2.98
C ILE A 40 -0.64 1.58 4.11
N LEU A 41 -0.83 0.33 4.55
CA LEU A 41 -1.67 0.00 5.69
C LEU A 41 -1.22 0.75 6.96
N PHE A 42 0.08 0.78 7.24
CA PHE A 42 0.62 1.53 8.36
C PHE A 42 0.31 3.03 8.25
N ALA A 43 0.50 3.63 7.08
CA ALA A 43 0.20 5.05 6.86
C ALA A 43 -1.30 5.34 7.09
N ILE A 44 -2.19 4.47 6.61
CA ILE A 44 -3.65 4.59 6.82
C ILE A 44 -3.99 4.48 8.31
N LEU A 45 -3.46 3.47 9.01
CA LEU A 45 -3.72 3.28 10.43
C LEU A 45 -3.18 4.45 11.27
N PHE A 46 -1.96 4.91 10.98
CA PHE A 46 -1.36 6.03 11.70
C PHE A 46 -2.08 7.34 11.44
N ALA A 47 -2.40 7.64 10.17
CA ALA A 47 -3.18 8.82 9.81
C ALA A 47 -4.59 8.75 10.41
N GLY A 48 -5.25 7.59 10.38
CA GLY A 48 -6.57 7.38 10.99
C GLY A 48 -6.55 7.58 12.50
N LEU A 49 -5.48 7.16 13.19
CA LEU A 49 -5.33 7.42 14.62
C LEU A 49 -5.20 8.92 14.91
N LEU A 50 -4.34 9.61 14.15
CA LEU A 50 -4.05 11.05 14.33
C LEU A 50 -5.27 11.92 13.97
N LEU A 51 -5.83 11.68 12.80
CA LEU A 51 -7.00 12.41 12.29
C LEU A 51 -8.25 12.07 13.09
N GLY A 52 -8.38 10.84 13.62
CA GLY A 52 -9.48 10.46 14.50
C GLY A 52 -9.55 11.34 15.75
N VAL A 53 -8.41 11.65 16.37
CA VAL A 53 -8.34 12.59 17.50
C VAL A 53 -8.82 13.99 17.09
N LEU A 54 -8.42 14.44 15.90
CA LEU A 54 -8.81 15.76 15.38
C LEU A 54 -10.32 15.82 15.04
N LEU A 55 -10.88 14.73 14.52
CA LEU A 55 -12.30 14.61 14.18
C LEU A 55 -13.21 14.60 15.41
N PHE A 56 -12.73 14.16 16.58
CA PHE A 56 -13.52 14.24 17.80
C PHE A 56 -13.87 15.69 18.20
N ILE A 57 -13.07 16.68 17.79
CA ILE A 57 -13.30 18.10 18.12
C ILE A 57 -14.66 18.60 17.60
N PRO A 58 -14.98 18.49 16.29
CA PRO A 58 -16.31 18.85 15.79
C PRO A 58 -17.41 17.83 16.13
N ILE A 59 -17.06 16.54 16.31
CA ILE A 59 -18.05 15.48 16.54
C ILE A 59 -18.69 15.58 17.94
N ILE A 60 -17.92 15.90 18.98
CA ILE A 60 -18.45 15.94 20.36
C ILE A 60 -19.62 16.95 20.50
N PRO A 61 -19.50 18.22 20.06
CA PRO A 61 -20.63 19.15 20.11
C PRO A 61 -21.83 18.70 19.27
N PHE A 62 -21.59 18.08 18.12
CA PHE A 62 -22.64 17.59 17.23
C PHE A 62 -23.42 16.42 17.86
N VAL A 63 -22.72 15.45 18.43
CA VAL A 63 -23.32 14.29 19.13
C VAL A 63 -24.17 14.74 20.32
N ILE A 64 -23.69 15.73 21.08
CA ILE A 64 -24.41 16.26 22.24
C ILE A 64 -25.71 16.93 21.79
N LYS A 65 -25.67 17.73 20.72
CA LYS A 65 -26.86 18.43 20.19
C LYS A 65 -27.90 17.48 19.60
N GLU A 66 -27.45 16.51 18.81
CA GLU A 66 -28.33 15.58 18.09
C GLU A 66 -28.67 14.31 18.90
N SER A 67 -28.19 14.20 20.14
CA SER A 67 -28.38 13.05 21.04
C SER A 67 -27.91 11.69 20.45
N LEU A 68 -26.93 11.73 19.55
CA LEU A 68 -26.42 10.57 18.80
C LEU A 68 -25.37 9.75 19.59
N TRP A 69 -25.63 9.44 20.86
CA TRP A 69 -24.68 8.75 21.74
C TRP A 69 -24.24 7.37 21.21
N ARG A 70 -25.14 6.69 20.48
CA ARG A 70 -24.81 5.42 19.81
C ARG A 70 -23.69 5.58 18.77
N LEU A 71 -23.71 6.67 18.01
CA LEU A 71 -22.67 6.95 17.00
C LEU A 71 -21.32 7.22 17.68
N ALA A 72 -21.31 8.00 18.76
CA ALA A 72 -20.09 8.27 19.51
C ALA A 72 -19.45 7.01 20.13
N ILE A 73 -20.25 6.09 20.68
CA ILE A 73 -19.75 4.82 21.20
C ILE A 73 -19.09 4.01 20.07
N ILE A 74 -19.70 4.01 18.88
CA ILE A 74 -19.17 3.29 17.72
C ILE A 74 -17.86 3.93 17.23
N ASP A 75 -17.78 5.26 17.17
CA ASP A 75 -16.56 5.97 16.75
C ASP A 75 -15.40 5.75 17.74
N VAL A 76 -15.67 5.83 19.05
CA VAL A 76 -14.67 5.54 20.08
C VAL A 76 -14.24 4.07 20.03
N GLY A 77 -15.19 3.14 19.90
CA GLY A 77 -14.91 1.72 19.74
C GLY A 77 -14.05 1.45 18.50
N ALA A 78 -14.34 2.10 17.37
CA ALA A 78 -13.58 1.97 16.15
C ALA A 78 -12.15 2.49 16.29
N TRP A 79 -11.97 3.61 16.99
CA TRP A 79 -10.65 4.17 17.28
C TRP A 79 -9.84 3.26 18.22
N LEU A 80 -10.45 2.66 19.24
CA LEU A 80 -9.81 1.69 20.13
C LEU A 80 -9.40 0.40 19.39
N ILE A 81 -10.24 -0.09 18.48
CA ILE A 81 -9.91 -1.23 17.62
C ILE A 81 -8.71 -0.88 16.73
N LEU A 82 -8.68 0.32 16.15
CA LEU A 82 -7.55 0.79 15.34
C LEU A 82 -6.23 0.78 16.13
N LEU A 83 -6.28 1.25 17.38
CA LEU A 83 -5.16 1.21 18.31
C LEU A 83 -4.73 -0.24 18.62
N GLY A 84 -5.69 -1.13 18.93
CA GLY A 84 -5.44 -2.54 19.18
C GLY A 84 -4.80 -3.25 17.97
N ILE A 85 -5.28 -2.94 16.76
CA ILE A 85 -4.70 -3.43 15.51
C ILE A 85 -3.24 -3.03 15.41
N ILE A 86 -2.87 -1.79 15.74
CA ILE A 86 -1.47 -1.31 15.71
C ILE A 86 -0.58 -2.12 16.67
N LEU A 87 -1.07 -2.34 17.89
CA LEU A 87 -0.30 -2.93 19.00
C LEU A 87 -0.16 -4.46 18.91
N CYS A 88 -1.16 -5.16 18.36
CA CYS A 88 -1.18 -6.63 18.29
C CYS A 88 -0.26 -7.21 17.19
N ARG A 89 0.33 -8.39 17.47
CA ARG A 89 1.04 -9.21 16.47
C ARG A 89 0.04 -9.95 15.59
N LEU A 90 -0.35 -9.35 14.48
CA LEU A 90 -1.26 -9.93 13.49
C LEU A 90 -0.56 -10.06 12.14
N ARG A 91 -0.89 -11.12 11.40
CA ARG A 91 -0.49 -11.26 10.00
C ARG A 91 -1.09 -10.11 9.18
N TYR A 92 -0.36 -9.68 8.17
CA TYR A 92 -0.77 -8.58 7.28
C TYR A 92 -2.21 -8.74 6.76
N GLU A 93 -2.57 -9.93 6.29
CA GLU A 93 -3.87 -10.19 5.65
C GLU A 93 -5.02 -9.97 6.63
N ILE A 94 -4.87 -10.45 7.86
CA ILE A 94 -5.85 -10.28 8.93
C ILE A 94 -5.95 -8.80 9.30
N ARG A 95 -4.81 -8.12 9.41
CA ARG A 95 -4.76 -6.70 9.76
C ARG A 95 -5.48 -5.84 8.74
N ALA A 96 -5.20 -6.07 7.46
CA ALA A 96 -5.86 -5.39 6.35
C ALA A 96 -7.35 -5.72 6.29
N ALA A 97 -7.73 -6.99 6.45
CA ALA A 97 -9.13 -7.42 6.44
C ALA A 97 -9.95 -6.77 7.57
N ILE A 98 -9.45 -6.76 8.81
CA ILE A 98 -10.12 -6.10 9.93
C ILE A 98 -10.24 -4.59 9.67
N THR A 99 -9.17 -3.95 9.19
CA THR A 99 -9.20 -2.51 8.88
C THR A 99 -10.26 -2.19 7.82
N MET A 100 -10.36 -2.98 6.75
CA MET A 100 -11.38 -2.78 5.72
C MET A 100 -12.79 -3.07 6.22
N LEU A 101 -12.96 -4.13 7.01
CA LEU A 101 -14.24 -4.44 7.64
C LEU A 101 -14.71 -3.28 8.53
N MET A 102 -13.80 -2.68 9.30
CA MET A 102 -14.10 -1.52 10.13
C MET A 102 -14.55 -0.31 9.30
N THR A 103 -13.81 0.03 8.23
CA THR A 103 -14.20 1.11 7.31
C THR A 103 -15.60 0.89 6.73
N TYR A 104 -15.91 -0.35 6.36
CA TYR A 104 -17.23 -0.72 5.86
C TYR A 104 -18.33 -0.60 6.92
N VAL A 105 -18.12 -1.18 8.11
CA VAL A 105 -19.10 -1.16 9.21
C VAL A 105 -19.41 0.26 9.66
N VAL A 106 -18.39 1.13 9.75
CA VAL A 106 -18.59 2.55 10.05
C VAL A 106 -19.45 3.21 8.97
N GLY A 107 -19.15 2.99 7.69
CA GLY A 107 -19.95 3.53 6.59
C GLY A 107 -21.41 3.11 6.63
N VAL A 108 -21.67 1.80 6.80
CA VAL A 108 -23.03 1.27 6.91
C VAL A 108 -23.74 1.85 8.14
N THR A 109 -23.07 1.92 9.28
CA THR A 109 -23.63 2.49 10.51
C THR A 109 -24.05 3.94 10.31
N VAL A 110 -23.18 4.75 9.69
CA VAL A 110 -23.48 6.16 9.41
C VAL A 110 -24.69 6.27 8.48
N ILE A 111 -24.82 5.41 7.46
CA ILE A 111 -26.01 5.38 6.60
C ILE A 111 -27.27 5.01 7.39
N LEU A 112 -27.20 4.02 8.28
CA LEU A 112 -28.35 3.56 9.05
C LEU A 112 -28.77 4.56 10.14
N LEU A 113 -27.84 5.31 10.72
CA LEU A 113 -28.15 6.24 11.82
C LEU A 113 -28.47 7.66 11.34
N VAL A 114 -27.80 8.13 10.29
CA VAL A 114 -27.90 9.53 9.81
C VAL A 114 -28.63 9.61 8.47
N GLY A 115 -28.69 8.51 7.72
CA GLY A 115 -29.35 8.42 6.43
C GLY A 115 -28.37 8.23 5.25
N PRO A 116 -28.88 7.84 4.08
CA PRO A 116 -28.07 7.52 2.90
C PRO A 116 -27.44 8.74 2.22
N LEU A 117 -27.95 9.95 2.45
CA LEU A 117 -27.37 11.21 1.95
C LEU A 117 -26.32 11.82 2.90
N SER A 118 -25.94 11.10 3.96
CA SER A 118 -24.89 11.49 4.90
C SER A 118 -23.48 11.24 4.33
N GLY A 119 -22.45 11.30 5.18
CA GLY A 119 -21.08 10.91 4.83
C GLY A 119 -20.85 9.40 4.67
N GLY A 120 -21.84 8.55 4.98
CA GLY A 120 -21.71 7.09 4.95
C GLY A 120 -21.30 6.49 3.58
N PRO A 121 -21.85 6.93 2.43
CA PRO A 121 -21.38 6.49 1.12
C PRO A 121 -19.90 6.78 0.86
N ALA A 122 -19.34 7.86 1.42
CA ALA A 122 -17.91 8.16 1.27
C ALA A 122 -17.03 7.10 1.95
N TRP A 123 -17.48 6.53 3.08
CA TRP A 123 -16.82 5.40 3.74
C TRP A 123 -16.90 4.13 2.91
N LEU A 124 -18.06 3.82 2.32
CA LEU A 124 -18.22 2.68 1.40
C LEU A 124 -17.31 2.85 0.17
N PHE A 125 -17.20 4.07 -0.34
CA PHE A 125 -16.31 4.39 -1.46
C PHE A 125 -14.85 4.09 -1.10
N ALA A 126 -14.39 4.62 0.04
CA ALA A 126 -13.05 4.40 0.56
C ALA A 126 -12.79 2.90 0.82
N PHE A 127 -13.76 2.18 1.37
CA PHE A 127 -13.67 0.74 1.61
C PHE A 127 -13.32 -0.05 0.34
N ALA A 128 -14.02 0.18 -0.77
CA ALA A 128 -13.74 -0.54 -2.02
C ALA A 128 -12.34 -0.20 -2.60
N VAL A 129 -11.98 1.10 -2.60
CA VAL A 129 -10.68 1.56 -3.09
C VAL A 129 -9.53 0.99 -2.24
N LEU A 130 -9.61 1.16 -0.93
CA LEU A 130 -8.58 0.69 0.00
C LEU A 130 -8.47 -0.83 0.03
N THR A 131 -9.59 -1.55 -0.13
CA THR A 131 -9.57 -3.01 -0.27
C THR A 131 -8.78 -3.43 -1.50
N GLY A 132 -8.95 -2.75 -2.63
CA GLY A 132 -8.18 -3.04 -3.84
C GLY A 132 -6.69 -2.73 -3.69
N VAL A 133 -6.36 -1.62 -3.05
CA VAL A 133 -4.99 -1.20 -2.72
C VAL A 133 -4.28 -2.27 -1.85
N LEU A 134 -4.92 -2.69 -0.76
CA LEU A 134 -4.33 -3.51 0.28
C LEU A 134 -4.44 -5.00 -0.02
N LEU A 135 -5.62 -5.45 -0.44
CA LEU A 135 -5.93 -6.87 -0.62
C LEU A 135 -5.91 -7.30 -2.09
N GLY A 136 -5.86 -6.35 -3.04
CA GLY A 136 -5.72 -6.61 -4.48
C GLY A 136 -7.05 -6.68 -5.24
N ALA A 137 -6.95 -6.79 -6.56
CA ALA A 137 -8.09 -6.65 -7.49
C ALA A 137 -9.25 -7.62 -7.22
N LYS A 138 -8.95 -8.89 -6.91
CA LYS A 138 -10.00 -9.87 -6.59
C LYS A 138 -10.86 -9.42 -5.41
N ASN A 139 -10.21 -8.92 -4.36
CA ASN A 139 -10.90 -8.43 -3.17
C ASN A 139 -11.59 -7.08 -3.42
N ALA A 140 -11.06 -6.24 -4.30
CA ALA A 140 -11.72 -5.00 -4.73
C ALA A 140 -13.07 -5.29 -5.39
N ILE A 141 -13.13 -6.30 -6.27
CA ILE A 141 -14.37 -6.71 -6.95
C ILE A 141 -15.39 -7.19 -5.92
N VAL A 142 -14.96 -8.03 -4.96
CA VAL A 142 -15.83 -8.49 -3.86
C VAL A 142 -16.36 -7.30 -3.04
N ALA A 143 -15.51 -6.33 -2.69
CA ALA A 143 -15.92 -5.13 -1.97
C ALA A 143 -16.93 -4.28 -2.75
N LEU A 144 -16.75 -4.12 -4.07
CA LEU A 144 -17.71 -3.44 -4.94
C LEU A 144 -19.05 -4.18 -5.00
N SER A 145 -19.03 -5.52 -5.09
CA SER A 145 -20.26 -6.32 -5.04
C SER A 145 -20.99 -6.17 -3.70
N ILE A 146 -20.25 -6.16 -2.59
CA ILE A 146 -20.81 -5.92 -1.25
C ILE A 146 -21.45 -4.52 -1.19
N ASN A 147 -20.78 -3.48 -1.69
CA ASN A 147 -21.35 -2.13 -1.76
C ASN A 147 -22.65 -2.08 -2.59
N ALA A 148 -22.65 -2.72 -3.77
CA ALA A 148 -23.82 -2.76 -4.64
C ALA A 148 -25.02 -3.42 -3.95
N ILE A 149 -24.80 -4.58 -3.32
CA ILE A 149 -25.83 -5.31 -2.57
C ILE A 149 -26.34 -4.45 -1.42
N THR A 150 -25.44 -3.84 -0.66
CA THR A 150 -25.78 -3.04 0.52
C THR A 150 -26.63 -1.82 0.17
N LEU A 151 -26.22 -1.07 -0.86
CA LEU A 151 -26.97 0.10 -1.31
C LEU A 151 -28.31 -0.29 -1.94
N THR A 152 -28.38 -1.41 -2.64
CA THR A 152 -29.64 -1.94 -3.20
C THR A 152 -30.61 -2.31 -2.07
N ILE A 153 -30.13 -3.03 -1.05
CA ILE A 153 -30.92 -3.39 0.13
C ILE A 153 -31.41 -2.12 0.84
N ILE A 154 -30.53 -1.18 1.15
CA ILE A 154 -30.89 0.07 1.83
C ILE A 154 -31.91 0.87 1.00
N GLY A 155 -31.68 1.04 -0.30
CA GLY A 155 -32.60 1.73 -1.20
C GLY A 155 -33.97 1.05 -1.28
N TRP A 156 -34.01 -0.28 -1.29
CA TRP A 156 -35.27 -1.04 -1.26
C TRP A 156 -36.02 -0.88 0.08
N LEU A 157 -35.31 -0.96 1.22
CA LEU A 157 -35.92 -0.74 2.53
C LEU A 157 -36.51 0.66 2.68
N LEU A 158 -35.84 1.68 2.14
CA LEU A 158 -36.30 3.08 2.18
C LEU A 158 -37.52 3.30 1.27
N THR A 159 -37.46 2.82 0.03
CA THR A 159 -38.57 3.01 -0.94
C THR A 159 -39.83 2.22 -0.58
N THR A 160 -39.70 1.06 0.07
CA THR A 160 -40.84 0.29 0.61
C THR A 160 -41.32 0.81 1.96
N GLY A 161 -40.67 1.83 2.51
CA GLY A 161 -41.06 2.47 3.76
C GLY A 161 -40.86 1.64 5.01
N ARG A 162 -40.06 0.56 4.92
CA ARG A 162 -39.78 -0.34 6.05
C ARG A 162 -38.76 0.24 7.04
N PHE A 163 -38.02 1.27 6.62
CA PHE A 163 -36.95 1.89 7.40
C PHE A 163 -36.77 3.35 6.98
N GLY A 164 -36.23 4.19 7.88
CA GLY A 164 -35.62 5.48 7.51
C GLY A 164 -36.57 6.54 6.95
N GLN A 165 -37.87 6.45 7.20
CA GLN A 165 -38.90 7.39 6.70
C GLN A 165 -38.69 8.84 7.15
N THR A 166 -37.93 9.05 8.21
CA THR A 166 -37.58 10.37 8.74
C THR A 166 -36.33 10.96 8.10
N PHE A 167 -35.58 10.20 7.32
CA PHE A 167 -34.35 10.69 6.69
C PHE A 167 -34.67 11.50 5.43
N PRO A 168 -33.93 12.59 5.17
CA PRO A 168 -33.99 13.24 3.87
C PRO A 168 -33.55 12.23 2.79
N PHE A 169 -34.44 11.99 1.82
CA PHE A 169 -34.22 11.04 0.75
C PHE A 169 -34.66 11.60 -0.61
N PHE A 170 -34.35 10.87 -1.69
CA PHE A 170 -34.72 11.29 -3.04
C PHE A 170 -36.23 11.37 -3.22
N ASN A 171 -36.69 12.46 -3.85
CA ASN A 171 -38.11 12.67 -4.14
C ASN A 171 -38.66 11.70 -5.20
N THR A 172 -37.80 11.15 -6.05
CA THR A 172 -38.18 10.18 -7.10
C THR A 172 -37.26 8.97 -7.09
N SER A 173 -37.82 7.80 -7.41
CA SER A 173 -37.07 6.55 -7.54
C SER A 173 -36.02 6.62 -8.66
N GLU A 174 -36.30 7.38 -9.71
CA GLU A 174 -35.36 7.62 -10.81
C GLU A 174 -34.10 8.35 -10.33
N ALA A 175 -34.26 9.43 -9.54
CA ALA A 175 -33.12 10.17 -8.98
C ALA A 175 -32.27 9.27 -8.06
N MET A 176 -32.91 8.42 -7.26
CA MET A 176 -32.22 7.43 -6.42
C MET A 176 -31.40 6.46 -7.26
N ILE A 177 -31.99 5.88 -8.32
CA ILE A 177 -31.31 4.92 -9.19
C ILE A 177 -30.14 5.58 -9.91
N VAL A 178 -30.33 6.80 -10.44
CA VAL A 178 -29.27 7.57 -11.11
C VAL A 178 -28.12 7.88 -10.14
N ALA A 179 -28.42 8.32 -8.92
CA ALA A 179 -27.41 8.61 -7.91
C ALA A 179 -26.62 7.35 -7.50
N GLY A 180 -27.32 6.23 -7.25
CA GLY A 180 -26.70 4.96 -6.92
C GLY A 180 -25.82 4.41 -8.06
N THR A 181 -26.28 4.55 -9.30
CA THR A 181 -25.53 4.14 -10.49
C THR A 181 -24.27 4.99 -10.67
N ASN A 182 -24.37 6.31 -10.54
CA ASN A 182 -23.21 7.21 -10.58
C ASN A 182 -22.20 6.89 -9.49
N PHE A 183 -22.68 6.65 -8.26
CA PHE A 183 -21.82 6.23 -7.16
C PHE A 183 -21.07 4.94 -7.51
N MET A 184 -21.78 3.90 -7.96
CA MET A 184 -21.18 2.61 -8.31
C MET A 184 -20.20 2.72 -9.47
N PHE A 185 -20.52 3.53 -10.49
CA PHE A 185 -19.64 3.80 -11.62
C PHE A 185 -18.33 4.44 -11.15
N LEU A 186 -18.42 5.57 -10.44
CA LEU A 186 -17.25 6.28 -9.93
C LEU A 186 -16.44 5.41 -8.97
N ASN A 187 -17.11 4.65 -8.10
CA ASN A 187 -16.44 3.79 -7.14
C ASN A 187 -15.69 2.64 -7.82
N THR A 188 -16.29 2.04 -8.85
CA THR A 188 -15.64 1.00 -9.65
C THR A 188 -14.44 1.54 -10.40
N VAL A 189 -14.60 2.65 -11.13
CA VAL A 189 -13.51 3.27 -11.88
C VAL A 189 -12.35 3.61 -10.95
N ALA A 190 -12.63 4.26 -9.82
CA ALA A 190 -11.59 4.62 -8.85
C ALA A 190 -10.91 3.38 -8.24
N ALA A 191 -11.68 2.40 -7.74
CA ALA A 191 -11.13 1.23 -7.08
C ALA A 191 -10.26 0.39 -8.02
N ILE A 192 -10.72 0.16 -9.26
CA ILE A 192 -9.96 -0.61 -10.25
C ILE A 192 -8.72 0.18 -10.70
N SER A 193 -8.85 1.47 -11.00
CA SER A 193 -7.74 2.30 -11.47
C SER A 193 -6.61 2.35 -10.44
N VAL A 194 -6.93 2.64 -9.19
CA VAL A 194 -5.93 2.70 -8.11
C VAL A 194 -5.30 1.32 -7.88
N THR A 195 -6.08 0.24 -7.93
CA THR A 195 -5.55 -1.11 -7.76
C THR A 195 -4.58 -1.51 -8.86
N VAL A 196 -4.93 -1.20 -10.11
CA VAL A 196 -4.08 -1.47 -11.28
C VAL A 196 -2.81 -0.62 -11.21
N LEU A 197 -2.93 0.66 -10.85
CA LEU A 197 -1.79 1.56 -10.68
C LEU A 197 -0.80 1.02 -9.64
N ILE A 198 -1.26 0.61 -8.47
CA ILE A 198 -0.39 0.08 -7.42
C ILE A 198 0.27 -1.22 -7.85
N LYS A 199 -0.48 -2.11 -8.50
CA LYS A 199 0.09 -3.35 -9.06
C LYS A 199 1.14 -3.05 -10.12
N GLY A 200 0.90 -2.05 -10.97
CA GLY A 200 1.82 -1.58 -12.01
C GLY A 200 3.11 -1.00 -11.43
N LEU A 201 2.99 -0.06 -10.49
CA LEU A 201 4.13 0.61 -9.85
C LEU A 201 5.08 -0.39 -9.19
N VAL A 202 4.56 -1.36 -8.45
CA VAL A 202 5.42 -2.35 -7.81
C VAL A 202 6.03 -3.33 -8.83
N SER A 203 5.28 -3.71 -9.86
CA SER A 203 5.81 -4.56 -10.94
C SER A 203 6.97 -3.89 -11.69
N ILE A 204 6.88 -2.58 -11.93
CA ILE A 204 7.96 -1.80 -12.56
C ILE A 204 9.22 -1.80 -11.68
N GLY A 205 9.08 -1.51 -10.38
CA GLY A 205 10.22 -1.51 -9.46
C GLY A 205 10.89 -2.89 -9.35
N GLN A 206 10.10 -3.97 -9.36
CA GLN A 206 10.64 -5.33 -9.37
C GLN A 206 11.45 -5.64 -10.64
N LYS A 207 10.96 -5.21 -11.81
CA LYS A 207 11.68 -5.38 -13.08
C LYS A 207 12.99 -4.59 -13.13
N GLU A 208 12.97 -3.36 -12.65
CA GLU A 208 14.16 -2.50 -12.60
C GLU A 208 15.27 -3.12 -11.75
N LYS A 209 14.92 -3.69 -10.60
CA LYS A 209 15.87 -4.41 -9.73
C LYS A 209 16.47 -5.63 -10.42
N VAL A 210 15.63 -6.46 -11.05
CA VAL A 210 16.11 -7.64 -11.79
C VAL A 210 17.08 -7.22 -12.89
N LEU A 211 16.74 -6.17 -13.64
CA LEU A 211 17.60 -5.65 -14.70
C LEU A 211 18.93 -5.11 -14.14
N ASN A 212 18.91 -4.33 -13.07
CA ASN A 212 20.13 -3.83 -12.42
C ASN A 212 21.02 -4.96 -11.91
N SER A 213 20.44 -5.98 -11.25
CA SER A 213 21.20 -7.15 -10.78
C SER A 213 21.82 -7.95 -11.92
N THR A 214 21.12 -8.00 -13.07
CA THR A 214 21.63 -8.66 -14.28
C THR A 214 22.80 -7.85 -14.86
N LEU A 215 22.66 -6.53 -14.95
CA LEU A 215 23.73 -5.63 -15.43
C LEU A 215 24.97 -5.68 -14.53
N GLU A 216 24.81 -5.73 -13.21
CA GLU A 216 25.92 -5.91 -12.28
C GLU A 216 26.64 -7.25 -12.51
N THR A 217 25.88 -8.32 -12.71
CA THR A 217 26.43 -9.65 -13.00
C THR A 217 27.20 -9.67 -14.33
N GLU A 218 26.68 -9.03 -15.37
CA GLU A 218 27.37 -8.91 -16.66
C GLU A 218 28.65 -8.08 -16.56
N ARG A 219 28.64 -6.96 -15.83
CA ARG A 219 29.85 -6.17 -15.57
C ARG A 219 30.94 -6.98 -14.89
N THR A 220 30.58 -7.73 -13.84
CA THR A 220 31.54 -8.59 -13.13
C THR A 220 32.13 -9.63 -14.06
N ARG A 221 31.32 -10.30 -14.88
CA ARG A 221 31.80 -11.27 -15.89
C ARG A 221 32.74 -10.64 -16.92
N LEU A 222 32.42 -9.44 -17.41
CA LEU A 222 33.27 -8.74 -18.36
C LEU A 222 34.62 -8.34 -17.75
N MET A 223 34.63 -7.91 -16.49
CA MET A 223 35.88 -7.60 -15.77
C MET A 223 36.74 -8.85 -15.58
N GLU A 224 36.15 -9.97 -15.15
CA GLU A 224 36.86 -11.25 -15.01
C GLU A 224 37.42 -11.76 -16.35
N ALA A 225 36.65 -11.64 -17.44
CA ALA A 225 37.11 -12.03 -18.77
C ALA A 225 38.27 -11.16 -19.25
N LYS A 226 38.20 -9.85 -18.99
CA LYS A 226 39.28 -8.90 -19.33
C LYS A 226 40.55 -9.22 -18.54
N GLU A 227 40.45 -9.46 -17.24
CA GLU A 227 41.60 -9.79 -16.38
C GLU A 227 42.28 -11.09 -16.83
N ARG A 228 41.50 -12.12 -17.19
CA ARG A 228 42.04 -13.37 -17.76
C ARG A 228 42.82 -13.13 -19.06
N LEU A 229 42.30 -12.30 -19.95
CA LEU A 229 42.99 -11.96 -21.20
C LEU A 229 44.27 -11.16 -20.95
N GLU A 230 44.27 -10.23 -20.00
CA GLU A 230 45.47 -9.46 -19.63
C GLU A 230 46.55 -10.36 -19.03
N LEU A 231 46.18 -11.33 -18.19
CA LEU A 231 47.10 -12.34 -17.67
C LEU A 231 47.70 -13.20 -18.79
N GLU A 232 46.86 -13.73 -19.69
CA GLU A 232 47.32 -14.56 -20.82
C GLU A 232 48.27 -13.78 -21.75
N VAL A 233 47.96 -12.51 -22.05
CA VAL A 233 48.84 -11.65 -22.85
C VAL A 233 50.15 -11.36 -22.13
N GLY A 234 50.13 -11.17 -20.81
CA GLY A 234 51.32 -10.97 -19.99
C GLY A 234 52.26 -12.19 -20.01
N GLU A 235 51.70 -13.38 -19.84
CA GLU A 235 52.43 -14.65 -19.92
C GLU A 235 53.07 -14.85 -21.30
N ARG A 236 52.32 -14.60 -22.38
CA ARG A 236 52.84 -14.69 -23.76
C ARG A 236 54.01 -13.72 -24.00
N LYS A 237 53.95 -12.50 -23.47
CA LYS A 237 55.04 -11.51 -23.62
C LYS A 237 56.31 -11.91 -22.88
N GLN A 238 56.19 -12.54 -21.70
CA GLN A 238 57.35 -13.08 -20.98
C GLN A 238 57.96 -14.26 -21.73
N ALA A 239 57.12 -15.16 -22.27
CA ALA A 239 57.59 -16.31 -23.05
C ALA A 239 58.26 -15.93 -24.39
N SER A 240 57.86 -14.82 -25.01
CA SER A 240 58.46 -14.31 -26.26
C SER A 240 59.62 -13.32 -26.08
N SER A 241 60.03 -12.97 -24.86
CA SER A 241 61.21 -12.11 -24.64
C SER A 241 62.50 -12.94 -24.82
N PRO A 242 63.47 -12.50 -25.66
CA PRO A 242 64.70 -13.25 -25.87
C PRO A 242 65.57 -13.30 -24.60
N PRO A 243 66.24 -14.44 -24.31
CA PRO A 243 67.09 -14.55 -23.14
C PRO A 243 68.23 -13.53 -23.19
N ALA A 244 68.38 -12.76 -22.11
CA ALA A 244 69.31 -11.63 -21.98
C ALA A 244 70.82 -12.02 -21.91
N ASP A 245 71.20 -13.22 -22.36
CA ASP A 245 72.56 -13.76 -22.19
C ASP A 245 73.16 -14.30 -23.50
N ARG A 246 72.98 -13.58 -24.61
CA ARG A 246 73.87 -13.75 -25.78
C ARG A 246 74.78 -12.54 -25.89
N ALA A 247 75.95 -12.64 -25.25
CA ALA A 247 77.09 -11.81 -25.57
C ALA A 247 77.35 -11.83 -27.09
N PRO A 248 77.71 -10.69 -27.72
CA PRO A 248 78.02 -10.67 -29.15
C PRO A 248 79.22 -11.58 -29.42
N ALA A 249 79.02 -12.56 -30.31
CA ALA A 249 80.07 -13.47 -30.74
C ALA A 249 81.21 -12.66 -31.39
N HIS A 250 82.34 -12.61 -30.69
CA HIS A 250 83.60 -12.09 -31.21
C HIS A 250 84.13 -13.07 -32.27
N TRP A 251 84.05 -12.70 -33.54
CA TRP A 251 84.71 -13.43 -34.62
C TRP A 251 86.22 -13.15 -34.55
N PRO A 252 87.10 -14.17 -34.62
CA PRO A 252 88.53 -13.93 -34.77
C PRO A 252 88.83 -13.49 -36.21
N GLU A 253 89.58 -12.39 -36.35
CA GLU A 253 90.19 -11.97 -37.62
C GLU A 253 91.21 -13.02 -38.06
N GLU A 254 90.98 -13.64 -39.22
CA GLU A 254 91.98 -14.47 -39.90
C GLU A 254 92.96 -13.58 -40.65
N VAL A 255 94.26 -13.82 -40.39
CA VAL A 255 95.44 -13.24 -41.07
C VAL A 255 95.83 -14.13 -42.25
#